data_AF-A0A928SMD1-F1
#
_entry.id   AF-A0A928SMD1-F1
#
_cell.length_a   1.000
_cell.length_b   1.000
_cell.length_c   1.000
_cell.angle_alpha   90.00
_cell.angle_beta   90.00
_cell.angle_gamma   90.00
#
_symmetry.space_group_name_H-M   'P 1'
#
loop_
_entity.id
_entity.type
_entity.pdbx_description
1 polymer ?
#
loop_
_entity_poly.entity_id
_entity_poly.type
_entity_poly.pdbx_seq_one_letter_code
_entity_poly.pdbx_strand_id
1 'polypeptide(L)'
;MPPQHSPLIEQSAWWLLPYLALMLVMLHAMMEFTVSLLVKRSSHRRPISGDELRQRLLALNGADLPYPLVEGRDCDLEMEWSHQDTRRSRFAISRQASSTRLRFLLDEQRHELRMHQVDSGSSFFVGLQGWLPRLQGSAGFGAGPPGESLTKEISRVAQRGGWTVRPVLWWFQTTHAGVNFLRTITPAPLRNWPARRFWGWLYPLSFFGGIAYLVAIMGGLDWRNGLILAGVSAGWWGIWGFLVWMLLGFPAFWRSRRARK
;
A
#
# COMPACT_ATOMS: atom_id res chain seq x y z
N MET A 1 42.47 6.98 -35.11
CA MET A 1 42.01 6.13 -34.00
C MET A 1 40.65 6.64 -33.57
N PRO A 2 39.57 5.84 -33.65
CA PRO A 2 38.28 6.25 -33.11
C PRO A 2 38.40 6.42 -31.59
N PRO A 3 37.76 7.44 -31.00
CA PRO A 3 37.80 7.65 -29.56
C PRO A 3 37.17 6.46 -28.84
N GLN A 4 37.92 5.83 -27.93
CA GLN A 4 37.37 4.88 -26.98
C GLN A 4 36.50 5.67 -25.99
N HIS A 5 35.19 5.65 -26.20
CA HIS A 5 34.25 6.10 -25.19
C HIS A 5 34.20 5.04 -24.08
N SER A 6 34.73 5.38 -22.90
CA SER A 6 34.53 4.56 -21.70
C SER A 6 33.03 4.35 -21.46
N PRO A 7 32.59 3.13 -21.13
CA PRO A 7 31.18 2.85 -20.90
C PRO A 7 30.63 3.73 -19.77
N LEU A 8 29.42 4.27 -19.95
CA LEU A 8 28.71 5.14 -19.01
C LEU A 8 28.64 4.58 -17.57
N ILE A 9 28.74 3.26 -17.44
CA ILE A 9 28.75 2.52 -16.17
C ILE A 9 29.90 2.97 -15.26
N GLU A 10 31.06 3.35 -15.81
CA GLU A 10 32.24 3.73 -15.05
C GLU A 10 32.24 5.18 -14.57
N GLN A 11 31.38 6.04 -15.16
CA GLN A 11 31.41 7.48 -14.90
C GLN A 11 30.50 7.93 -13.77
N SER A 12 29.37 7.23 -13.54
CA SER A 12 28.46 7.59 -12.46
C SER A 12 27.38 6.54 -12.22
N ALA A 13 26.91 6.38 -10.99
CA ALA A 13 25.75 5.53 -10.68
C ALA A 13 24.39 6.17 -11.02
N TRP A 14 24.35 7.44 -11.44
CA TRP A 14 23.08 8.17 -11.68
C TRP A 14 22.17 7.52 -12.75
N TRP A 15 22.72 6.73 -13.69
CA TRP A 15 21.92 5.97 -14.67
C TRP A 15 21.05 4.87 -14.05
N LEU A 16 21.31 4.48 -12.80
CA LEU A 16 20.45 3.55 -12.07
C LEU A 16 19.16 4.22 -11.55
N LEU A 17 19.12 5.56 -11.43
CA LEU A 17 17.96 6.25 -10.88
C LEU A 17 16.66 5.96 -11.62
N PRO A 18 16.56 6.07 -12.96
CA PRO A 18 15.31 5.80 -13.66
C PRO A 18 14.85 4.36 -13.47
N TYR A 19 15.80 3.42 -13.43
CA TYR A 19 15.51 2.01 -13.17
C TYR A 19 15.01 1.79 -11.74
N LEU A 20 15.67 2.38 -10.74
CA LEU A 20 15.21 2.33 -9.34
C LEU A 20 13.82 2.96 -9.18
N ALA A 21 13.56 4.09 -9.83
CA ALA A 21 12.25 4.71 -9.84
C ALA A 21 11.19 3.76 -10.45
N LEU A 22 11.49 3.12 -11.58
CA LEU A 22 10.62 2.12 -12.19
C LEU A 22 10.37 0.92 -11.26
N MET A 23 11.42 0.40 -10.60
CA MET A 23 11.32 -0.68 -9.62
C MET A 23 10.41 -0.29 -8.45
N LEU A 24 10.55 0.92 -7.91
CA LEU A 24 9.72 1.43 -6.82
C LEU A 24 8.26 1.58 -7.25
N VAL A 25 8.00 2.11 -8.45
CA VAL A 25 6.64 2.20 -9.01
C VAL A 25 6.03 0.82 -9.19
N MET A 26 6.82 -0.18 -9.63
CA MET A 26 6.35 -1.55 -9.78
C MET A 26 6.08 -2.24 -8.46
N LEU A 27 6.99 -2.12 -7.49
CA LEU A 27 6.77 -2.62 -6.13
C LEU A 27 5.50 -2.00 -5.54
N HIS A 28 5.36 -0.68 -5.64
CA HIS A 28 4.20 0.07 -5.17
C HIS A 28 2.90 -0.46 -5.77
N ALA A 29 2.85 -0.54 -7.10
CA ALA A 29 1.66 -0.99 -7.79
C ALA A 29 1.38 -2.47 -7.43
N MET A 30 2.40 -3.33 -7.26
CA MET A 30 2.20 -4.73 -6.91
C MET A 30 1.64 -4.93 -5.50
N MET A 31 2.03 -4.09 -4.54
CA MET A 31 1.40 -4.10 -3.23
C MET A 31 -0.09 -3.75 -3.33
N GLU A 32 -0.45 -2.74 -4.13
CA GLU A 32 -1.86 -2.41 -4.40
C GLU A 32 -2.63 -3.56 -5.03
N PHE A 33 -2.01 -4.28 -5.97
CA PHE A 33 -2.62 -5.46 -6.56
C PHE A 33 -2.87 -6.56 -5.54
N THR A 34 -1.84 -6.87 -4.75
CA THR A 34 -1.89 -7.92 -3.73
C THR A 34 -2.99 -7.62 -2.74
N VAL A 35 -3.07 -6.38 -2.26
CA VAL A 35 -4.16 -5.92 -1.40
C VAL A 35 -5.51 -6.09 -2.09
N SER A 36 -5.64 -5.70 -3.36
CA SER A 36 -6.90 -5.85 -4.10
C SER A 36 -7.35 -7.31 -4.31
N LEU A 37 -6.41 -8.27 -4.32
CA LEU A 37 -6.71 -9.70 -4.41
C LEU A 37 -7.10 -10.31 -3.06
N LEU A 38 -6.50 -9.82 -1.97
CA LEU A 38 -6.81 -10.27 -0.61
C LEU A 38 -8.16 -9.72 -0.11
N VAL A 39 -8.65 -8.65 -0.72
CA VAL A 39 -9.93 -8.03 -0.37
C VAL A 39 -11.10 -8.95 -0.75
N LYS A 40 -11.85 -9.38 0.28
CA LYS A 40 -13.10 -10.10 0.13
C LYS A 40 -14.17 -9.16 -0.41
N ARG A 41 -14.58 -9.38 -1.66
CA ARG A 41 -15.68 -8.62 -2.29
C ARG A 41 -17.02 -8.91 -1.60
N SER A 42 -17.82 -7.87 -1.41
CA SER A 42 -19.20 -8.07 -0.99
C SER A 42 -20.00 -8.78 -2.09
N SER A 43 -20.84 -9.73 -1.70
CA SER A 43 -21.70 -10.49 -2.62
C SER A 43 -23.09 -9.86 -2.81
N HIS A 44 -23.40 -8.76 -2.11
CA HIS A 44 -24.71 -8.14 -2.18
C HIS A 44 -24.96 -7.47 -3.53
N ARG A 45 -26.15 -7.72 -4.10
CA ARG A 45 -26.54 -7.25 -5.43
C ARG A 45 -27.01 -5.79 -5.46
N ARG A 46 -27.30 -5.18 -4.30
CA ARG A 46 -27.79 -3.80 -4.16
C ARG A 46 -27.10 -3.14 -2.96
N PRO A 47 -25.95 -2.50 -3.17
CA PRO A 47 -25.30 -1.71 -2.12
C PRO A 47 -26.15 -0.50 -1.75
N ILE A 48 -26.12 -0.12 -0.48
CA ILE A 48 -26.72 1.13 0.01
C ILE A 48 -25.94 2.35 -0.49
N SER A 49 -26.54 3.54 -0.46
CA SER A 49 -25.84 4.77 -0.86
C SER A 49 -24.67 5.10 0.05
N GLY A 50 -23.73 5.91 -0.45
CA GLY A 50 -22.58 6.37 0.34
C GLY A 50 -23.01 7.14 1.58
N ASP A 51 -24.02 8.01 1.44
CA ASP A 51 -24.58 8.78 2.54
C ASP A 51 -25.24 7.91 3.61
N GLU A 52 -26.00 6.89 3.19
CA GLU A 52 -26.63 5.97 4.13
C GLU A 52 -25.59 5.14 4.87
N LEU A 53 -24.54 4.66 4.18
CA LEU A 53 -23.43 3.97 4.84
C LEU A 53 -22.70 4.90 5.81
N ARG A 54 -22.42 6.14 5.42
CA ARG A 54 -21.78 7.15 6.27
C ARG A 54 -22.57 7.36 7.56
N GLN A 55 -23.88 7.57 7.46
CA GLN A 55 -24.76 7.73 8.63
C GLN A 55 -24.75 6.50 9.54
N ARG A 56 -24.81 5.29 8.96
CA ARG A 56 -24.74 4.04 9.73
C ARG A 56 -23.39 3.85 10.43
N LEU A 57 -22.29 4.28 9.81
CA LEU A 57 -20.96 4.23 10.42
C LEU A 57 -20.84 5.25 11.56
N LEU A 58 -21.33 6.48 11.38
CA LEU A 58 -21.36 7.48 12.45
C LEU A 58 -22.26 7.05 13.63
N ALA A 59 -23.34 6.32 13.36
CA ALA A 59 -24.20 5.75 14.39
C ALA A 59 -23.53 4.63 15.21
N LEU A 60 -22.34 4.15 14.81
CA LEU A 60 -21.55 3.25 15.65
C LEU A 60 -20.99 3.95 16.89
N ASN A 61 -20.94 5.28 16.91
CA ASN A 61 -20.48 6.05 18.07
C ASN A 61 -21.45 5.88 19.25
N GLY A 62 -21.19 4.89 20.10
CA GLY A 62 -21.83 4.75 21.40
C GLY A 62 -21.15 5.61 22.48
N ALA A 63 -21.86 5.85 23.58
CA ALA A 63 -21.31 6.57 24.75
C ALA A 63 -20.09 5.86 25.37
N ASP A 64 -19.99 4.55 25.18
CA ASP A 64 -18.93 3.71 25.76
C ASP A 64 -17.70 3.55 24.85
N LEU A 65 -17.71 4.12 23.63
CA LEU A 65 -16.57 4.01 22.73
C LEU A 65 -15.53 5.10 23.05
N PRO A 66 -14.29 4.72 23.37
CA PRO A 66 -13.26 5.69 23.77
C PRO A 66 -12.81 6.61 22.63
N TYR A 67 -13.03 6.20 21.38
CA TYR A 67 -12.55 6.90 20.19
C TYR A 67 -13.69 7.03 19.18
N PRO A 68 -14.27 8.22 19.02
CA PRO A 68 -15.39 8.43 18.12
C PRO A 68 -14.92 8.47 16.66
N LEU A 69 -15.73 7.92 15.77
CA LEU A 69 -15.64 8.11 14.33
C LEU A 69 -16.24 9.47 13.97
N VAL A 70 -15.46 10.38 13.42
CA VAL A 70 -15.90 11.73 13.06
C VAL A 70 -15.82 11.96 11.55
N GLU A 71 -16.42 13.03 11.05
CA GLU A 71 -16.23 13.43 9.65
C GLU A 71 -14.82 14.01 9.47
N GLY A 72 -14.14 13.56 8.40
CA GLY A 72 -12.79 14.01 8.08
C GLY A 72 -12.78 15.31 7.27
N ARG A 73 -11.66 16.05 7.31
CA ARG A 73 -11.51 17.29 6.52
C ARG A 73 -11.31 17.04 5.01
N ASP A 74 -10.53 16.02 4.68
CA ASP A 74 -10.16 15.64 3.30
C ASP A 74 -10.49 14.16 3.02
N CYS A 75 -11.28 13.54 3.89
CA CYS A 75 -11.79 12.18 3.77
C CYS A 75 -13.18 12.12 4.39
N ASP A 76 -13.96 11.08 4.12
CA ASP A 76 -15.37 11.06 4.56
C ASP A 76 -15.49 10.81 6.05
N LEU A 77 -14.66 9.90 6.60
CA LEU A 77 -14.63 9.62 8.03
C LEU A 77 -13.18 9.50 8.51
N GLU A 78 -12.94 9.91 9.74
CA GLU A 78 -11.65 9.82 10.40
C GLU A 78 -11.86 9.36 11.84
N MET A 79 -10.92 8.57 12.35
CA MET A 79 -10.87 8.19 13.75
C MET A 79 -9.43 8.36 14.22
N GLU A 80 -9.25 9.00 15.36
CA GLU A 80 -7.94 9.24 15.93
C GLU A 80 -7.93 8.84 17.40
N TRP A 81 -6.86 8.19 17.80
CA TRP A 81 -6.59 7.91 19.19
C TRP A 81 -5.13 8.07 19.51
N SER A 82 -4.87 8.67 20.67
CA SER A 82 -3.54 8.85 21.21
C SER A 82 -3.41 8.10 22.52
N HIS A 83 -2.39 7.27 22.63
CA HIS A 83 -1.97 6.68 23.88
C HIS A 83 -0.69 7.35 24.35
N GLN A 84 -0.69 7.83 25.58
CA GLN A 84 0.50 8.36 26.23
C GLN A 84 0.72 7.61 27.54
N ASP A 85 1.82 6.88 27.63
CA ASP A 85 2.30 6.25 28.86
C ASP A 85 3.55 7.01 29.32
N THR A 86 3.52 7.50 30.56
CA THR A 86 4.67 8.16 31.18
C THR A 86 4.97 7.46 32.48
N ARG A 87 6.11 6.78 32.54
CA ARG A 87 6.56 6.09 33.75
C ARG A 87 7.72 6.85 34.36
N ARG A 88 7.62 7.06 35.67
CA ARG A 88 8.67 7.68 36.48
C ARG A 88 9.11 6.68 37.55
N SER A 89 10.40 6.45 37.64
CA SER A 89 11.04 5.75 38.76
C SER A 89 12.02 6.70 39.45
N ARG A 90 12.62 6.27 40.57
CA ARG A 90 13.63 7.08 41.29
C ARG A 90 14.83 7.47 40.43
N PHE A 91 15.16 6.70 39.38
CA PHE A 91 16.36 6.89 38.56
C PHE A 91 16.10 6.82 37.05
N ALA A 92 14.83 6.80 36.62
CA ALA A 92 14.49 6.76 35.22
C ALA A 92 13.16 7.45 34.92
N ILE A 93 13.10 8.09 33.76
CA ILE A 93 11.91 8.64 33.14
C ILE A 93 11.79 7.97 31.78
N SER A 94 10.67 7.27 31.55
CA SER A 94 10.30 6.81 30.22
C SER A 94 8.99 7.45 29.80
N ARG A 95 8.94 7.91 28.56
CA ARG A 95 7.75 8.45 27.92
C ARG A 95 7.56 7.72 26.62
N GLN A 96 6.38 7.13 26.44
CA GLN A 96 5.95 6.56 25.19
C GLN A 96 4.66 7.27 24.78
N ALA A 97 4.66 7.83 23.59
CA ALA A 97 3.49 8.45 23.00
C ALA A 97 3.26 7.82 21.63
N SER A 98 2.10 7.24 21.41
CA SER A 98 1.67 6.76 20.11
C SER A 98 0.34 7.39 19.73
N SER A 99 0.20 7.86 18.51
CA SER A 99 -1.06 8.26 17.92
C SER A 99 -1.34 7.37 16.72
N THR A 100 -2.56 6.89 16.62
CA THR A 100 -3.05 6.20 15.45
C THR A 100 -4.20 6.99 14.87
N ARG A 101 -4.19 7.09 13.55
CA ARG A 101 -5.23 7.76 12.76
C ARG A 101 -5.70 6.83 11.66
N LEU A 102 -6.98 6.50 11.68
CA LEU A 102 -7.68 5.77 10.63
C LEU A 102 -8.47 6.74 9.77
N ARG A 103 -8.23 6.69 8.46
CA ARG A 103 -8.97 7.48 7.47
C ARG A 103 -9.79 6.57 6.60
N PHE A 104 -11.00 7.01 6.30
CA PHE A 104 -11.97 6.29 5.50
C PHE A 104 -12.43 7.14 4.34
N LEU A 105 -12.46 6.56 3.15
CA LEU A 105 -13.03 7.16 1.95
C LEU A 105 -14.06 6.20 1.34
N LEU A 106 -15.25 6.73 1.11
CA LEU A 106 -16.39 6.06 0.51
C LEU A 106 -16.35 6.29 -1.01
N ASP A 107 -15.83 5.31 -1.74
CA ASP A 107 -15.86 5.32 -3.21
C ASP A 107 -17.18 4.72 -3.71
N GLU A 108 -18.21 5.56 -3.84
CA GLU A 108 -19.56 5.14 -4.25
C GLU A 108 -19.59 4.53 -5.66
N GLN A 109 -18.72 4.97 -6.57
CA GLN A 109 -18.65 4.40 -7.92
C GLN A 109 -18.24 2.92 -7.91
N ARG A 110 -17.44 2.51 -6.91
CA ARG A 110 -16.96 1.13 -6.75
C ARG A 110 -17.62 0.41 -5.59
N HIS A 111 -18.43 1.11 -4.80
CA HIS A 111 -18.92 0.67 -3.50
C HIS A 111 -17.79 0.11 -2.62
N GLU A 112 -16.66 0.83 -2.58
CA GLU A 112 -15.48 0.49 -1.79
C GLU A 112 -15.34 1.45 -0.59
N LEU A 113 -15.22 0.90 0.62
CA LEU A 113 -14.78 1.63 1.81
C LEU A 113 -13.26 1.49 1.90
N ARG A 114 -12.53 2.51 1.47
CA ARG A 114 -11.07 2.53 1.51
C ARG A 114 -10.60 2.96 2.89
N MET A 115 -9.76 2.16 3.51
CA MET A 115 -9.28 2.39 4.88
C MET A 115 -7.76 2.50 4.90
N HIS A 116 -7.25 3.60 5.43
CA HIS A 116 -5.82 3.84 5.59
C HIS A 116 -5.51 4.07 7.06
N GLN A 117 -4.52 3.34 7.57
CA GLN A 117 -4.06 3.48 8.94
C GLN A 117 -2.69 4.14 8.97
N VAL A 118 -2.55 5.16 9.81
CA VAL A 118 -1.28 5.80 10.12
C VAL A 118 -1.01 5.62 11.60
N ASP A 119 0.04 4.88 11.94
CA ASP A 119 0.56 4.86 13.30
C ASP A 119 1.81 5.72 13.37
N SER A 120 1.81 6.66 14.32
CA SER A 120 2.93 7.50 14.69
C SER A 120 3.29 7.20 16.12
N GLY A 121 4.54 6.88 16.39
CA GLY A 121 5.03 6.54 17.72
C GLY A 121 6.31 7.29 18.03
N SER A 122 6.44 7.72 19.27
CA SER A 122 7.68 8.21 19.85
C SER A 122 7.92 7.56 21.19
N SER A 123 9.16 7.18 21.45
CA SER A 123 9.60 6.71 22.75
C SER A 123 10.84 7.48 23.17
N PHE A 124 10.90 7.81 24.45
CA PHE A 124 11.99 8.52 25.07
C PHE A 124 12.29 7.86 26.41
N PHE A 125 13.57 7.62 26.66
CA PHE A 125 14.07 7.07 27.90
C PHE A 125 15.29 7.86 28.36
N VAL A 126 15.26 8.28 29.62
CA VAL A 126 16.40 8.87 30.33
C VAL A 126 16.50 8.20 31.69
N GLY A 127 17.62 7.54 31.96
CA GLY A 127 17.85 6.90 33.24
C GLY A 127 19.08 6.03 33.25
N LEU A 128 19.19 5.20 34.28
CA LEU A 128 20.27 4.22 34.40
C LEU A 128 19.84 2.86 33.85
N GLN A 129 20.68 2.24 33.01
CA GLN A 129 20.57 0.81 32.68
C GLN A 129 21.73 0.08 33.36
N GLY A 130 21.45 -0.49 34.54
CA GLY A 130 22.50 -0.85 35.50
C GLY A 130 23.05 0.42 36.16
N TRP A 131 24.37 0.66 36.03
CA TRP A 131 25.04 1.85 36.58
C TRP A 131 25.35 2.93 35.53
N LEU A 132 25.08 2.64 34.24
CA LEU A 132 25.44 3.52 33.14
C LEU A 132 24.25 4.43 32.77
N PRO A 133 24.47 5.75 32.65
CA PRO A 133 23.47 6.65 32.12
C PRO A 133 23.18 6.30 30.65
N ARG A 134 21.89 6.17 30.33
CA ARG A 134 21.40 6.00 28.96
C ARG A 134 20.35 7.05 28.63
N LEU A 135 20.53 7.61 27.44
CA LEU A 135 19.54 8.42 26.75
C LEU A 135 19.19 7.70 25.45
N GLN A 136 17.93 7.33 25.30
CA GLN A 136 17.43 6.68 24.09
C GLN A 136 16.17 7.38 23.62
N GLY A 137 16.12 7.66 22.32
CA GLY A 137 14.95 8.17 21.64
C GLY A 137 14.70 7.34 20.40
N SER A 138 13.45 6.99 20.15
CA SER A 138 13.03 6.44 18.87
C SER A 138 11.76 7.12 18.41
N ALA A 139 11.68 7.38 17.11
CA ALA A 139 10.46 7.74 16.43
C ALA A 139 10.19 6.63 15.41
N GLY A 140 8.98 6.11 15.42
CA GLY A 140 8.53 5.04 14.53
C GLY A 140 7.28 5.48 13.80
N PHE A 141 7.26 5.23 12.50
CA PHE A 141 6.04 5.24 11.71
C PHE A 141 5.70 3.79 11.42
N GLY A 142 4.52 3.36 11.85
CA GLY A 142 4.06 1.99 11.71
C GLY A 142 2.73 1.94 10.98
N ALA A 143 2.44 0.76 10.43
CA ALA A 143 1.09 0.28 10.19
C ALA A 143 0.95 -0.97 11.07
N GLY A 144 0.45 -0.82 12.30
CA GLY A 144 0.23 -1.88 13.29
C GLY A 144 -1.19 -1.77 13.85
N PRO A 145 -1.84 -2.81 14.37
CA PRO A 145 -3.25 -2.73 14.72
C PRO A 145 -3.43 -2.18 16.14
N PRO A 146 -4.15 -1.06 16.31
CA PRO A 146 -5.11 -0.96 17.40
C PRO A 146 -6.54 -0.69 16.89
N GLY A 147 -7.54 -1.14 17.65
CA GLY A 147 -8.95 -1.01 17.28
C GLY A 147 -9.50 -2.19 16.48
N GLU A 148 -8.96 -3.42 16.63
CA GLU A 148 -9.47 -4.61 15.95
C GLU A 148 -10.98 -4.80 16.11
N SER A 149 -11.56 -4.52 17.28
CA SER A 149 -12.99 -4.66 17.51
C SER A 149 -13.79 -3.69 16.64
N LEU A 150 -13.46 -2.40 16.70
CA LEU A 150 -14.18 -1.35 15.98
C LEU A 150 -13.94 -1.43 14.47
N THR A 151 -12.72 -1.72 14.02
CA THR A 151 -12.45 -1.96 12.59
C THR A 151 -13.17 -3.20 12.06
N LYS A 152 -13.30 -4.27 12.85
CA LYS A 152 -14.16 -5.42 12.51
C LYS A 152 -15.64 -5.02 12.44
N GLU A 153 -16.10 -4.14 13.32
CA GLU A 153 -17.48 -3.67 13.33
C GLU A 153 -17.81 -2.74 12.15
N ILE A 154 -16.96 -1.75 11.88
CA ILE A 154 -16.98 -0.92 10.67
C ILE A 154 -17.00 -1.81 9.44
N SER A 155 -16.10 -2.80 9.38
CA SER A 155 -16.04 -3.73 8.26
C SER A 155 -17.33 -4.53 8.09
N ARG A 156 -17.95 -4.96 9.20
CA ARG A 156 -19.21 -5.70 9.22
C ARG A 156 -20.38 -4.83 8.76
N VAL A 157 -20.46 -3.58 9.21
CA VAL A 157 -21.49 -2.62 8.78
C VAL A 157 -21.37 -2.33 7.29
N ALA A 158 -20.16 -2.03 6.81
CA ALA A 158 -19.89 -1.80 5.39
C ALA A 158 -20.27 -3.02 4.54
N GLN A 159 -19.82 -4.22 4.92
CA GLN A 159 -20.12 -5.45 4.18
C GLN A 159 -21.62 -5.76 4.15
N ARG A 160 -22.35 -5.57 5.25
CA ARG A 160 -23.82 -5.70 5.31
C ARG A 160 -24.53 -4.66 4.46
N GLY A 161 -23.97 -3.45 4.34
CA GLY A 161 -24.42 -2.42 3.40
C GLY A 161 -24.11 -2.74 1.94
N GLY A 162 -23.42 -3.85 1.65
CA GLY A 162 -23.02 -4.22 0.29
C GLY A 162 -21.71 -3.58 -0.17
N TRP A 163 -20.98 -2.92 0.73
CA TRP A 163 -19.71 -2.28 0.42
C TRP A 163 -18.53 -3.23 0.65
N THR A 164 -17.50 -3.08 -0.17
CA THR A 164 -16.25 -3.83 -0.05
C THR A 164 -15.26 -3.02 0.77
N VAL A 165 -14.76 -3.59 1.87
CA VAL A 165 -13.75 -2.94 2.71
C VAL A 165 -12.38 -3.19 2.10
N ARG A 166 -11.69 -2.12 1.72
CA ARG A 166 -10.38 -2.18 1.09
C ARG A 166 -9.35 -1.46 1.96
N PRO A 167 -8.43 -2.17 2.64
CA PRO A 167 -7.29 -1.49 3.21
C PRO A 167 -6.47 -0.89 2.05
N VAL A 168 -5.89 0.28 2.27
CA VAL A 168 -4.98 0.91 1.32
C VAL A 168 -3.70 1.29 2.03
N LEU A 169 -2.60 1.26 1.28
CA LEU A 169 -1.27 1.51 1.81
C LEU A 169 -0.91 2.99 1.85
N TRP A 170 -1.59 3.80 1.04
CA TRP A 170 -1.19 5.18 0.79
C TRP A 170 -2.28 6.15 1.20
N TRP A 171 -1.89 7.15 1.98
CA TRP A 171 -2.81 8.16 2.52
C TRP A 171 -3.61 8.86 1.43
N PHE A 172 -3.02 9.11 0.26
CA PHE A 172 -3.66 9.80 -0.86
C PHE A 172 -4.79 8.98 -1.50
N GLN A 173 -4.90 7.69 -1.23
CA GLN A 173 -6.03 6.87 -1.71
C GLN A 173 -7.27 6.95 -0.82
N THR A 174 -7.10 7.48 0.40
CA THR A 174 -8.17 7.79 1.34
C THR A 174 -8.49 9.28 1.42
N THR A 175 -7.85 10.11 0.60
CA THR A 175 -8.19 11.54 0.55
C THR A 175 -8.85 11.92 -0.76
N HIS A 176 -9.78 12.88 -0.69
CA HIS A 176 -10.44 13.44 -1.87
C HIS A 176 -9.42 14.11 -2.79
N ALA A 177 -8.51 14.91 -2.24
CA ALA A 177 -7.43 15.54 -2.99
C ALA A 177 -6.52 14.51 -3.69
N GLY A 178 -6.14 13.44 -2.98
CA GLY A 178 -5.25 12.42 -3.50
C GLY A 178 -5.91 11.56 -4.58
N VAL A 179 -7.18 11.17 -4.40
CA VAL A 179 -7.95 10.44 -5.42
C VAL A 179 -8.19 11.31 -6.66
N ASN A 180 -8.47 12.60 -6.48
CA ASN A 180 -8.60 13.53 -7.60
C ASN A 180 -7.27 13.70 -8.35
N PHE A 181 -6.14 13.84 -7.64
CA PHE A 181 -4.82 13.87 -8.26
C PHE A 181 -4.54 12.60 -9.07
N LEU A 182 -4.78 11.42 -8.49
CA LEU A 182 -4.63 10.13 -9.18
C LEU A 182 -5.51 10.06 -10.44
N ARG A 183 -6.76 10.52 -10.36
CA ARG A 183 -7.65 10.59 -11.51
C ARG A 183 -7.05 11.50 -12.58
N THR A 184 -6.53 12.67 -12.23
CA THR A 184 -5.92 13.62 -13.18
C THR A 184 -4.73 13.01 -13.93
N ILE A 185 -3.82 12.33 -13.23
CA ILE A 185 -2.64 11.72 -13.86
C ILE A 185 -2.94 10.40 -14.58
N THR A 186 -4.07 9.73 -14.26
CA THR A 186 -4.44 8.46 -14.87
C THR A 186 -5.33 8.69 -16.10
N PRO A 187 -4.87 8.29 -17.31
CA PRO A 187 -5.69 8.34 -18.52
C PRO A 187 -7.07 7.68 -18.33
N ALA A 188 -8.12 8.31 -18.87
CA ALA A 188 -9.50 7.81 -18.83
C ALA A 188 -9.66 6.31 -19.14
N PRO A 189 -9.02 5.73 -20.18
CA PRO A 189 -9.16 4.29 -20.46
C PRO A 189 -8.64 3.41 -19.31
N LEU A 190 -7.57 3.82 -18.62
CA LEU A 190 -6.98 3.06 -17.51
C LEU A 190 -7.83 3.11 -16.24
N ARG A 191 -8.63 4.16 -16.03
CA ARG A 191 -9.46 4.32 -14.82
C ARG A 191 -10.51 3.20 -14.64
N ASN A 192 -10.99 2.67 -15.76
CA ASN A 192 -12.04 1.64 -15.81
C ASN A 192 -11.48 0.22 -16.00
N TRP A 193 -10.16 0.07 -16.09
CA TRP A 193 -9.58 -1.25 -16.26
C TRP A 193 -9.79 -2.07 -14.99
N PRO A 194 -10.31 -3.31 -15.10
CA PRO A 194 -10.28 -4.22 -13.97
C PRO A 194 -8.81 -4.44 -13.60
N ALA A 195 -8.51 -4.52 -12.31
CA ALA A 195 -7.14 -4.71 -11.82
C ALA A 195 -6.39 -5.78 -12.63
N ARG A 196 -7.03 -6.92 -12.90
CA ARG A 196 -6.45 -8.01 -13.70
C ARG A 196 -5.96 -7.57 -15.09
N ARG A 197 -6.68 -6.72 -15.82
CA ARG A 197 -6.25 -6.22 -17.15
C ARG A 197 -5.13 -5.21 -17.02
N PHE A 198 -5.24 -4.30 -16.07
CA PHE A 198 -4.17 -3.35 -15.76
C PHE A 198 -2.86 -4.06 -15.46
N TRP A 199 -2.91 -5.09 -14.63
CA TRP A 199 -1.76 -5.91 -14.29
C TRP A 199 -1.26 -6.78 -15.43
N GLY A 200 -2.17 -7.33 -16.22
CA GLY A 200 -1.82 -8.11 -17.42
C GLY A 200 -1.02 -7.30 -18.44
N TRP A 201 -1.18 -5.97 -18.48
CA TRP A 201 -0.42 -5.08 -19.36
C TRP A 201 0.79 -4.44 -18.68
N LEU A 202 0.63 -3.94 -17.46
CA LEU A 202 1.69 -3.23 -16.76
C LEU A 202 2.88 -4.15 -16.47
N TYR A 203 2.61 -5.41 -16.12
CA TYR A 203 3.66 -6.39 -15.84
C TYR A 203 4.59 -6.64 -17.04
N PRO A 204 4.11 -7.11 -18.22
CA PRO A 204 5.00 -7.31 -19.35
C PRO A 204 5.63 -6.00 -19.83
N LEU A 205 4.89 -4.88 -19.83
CA LEU A 205 5.43 -3.59 -20.25
C LEU A 205 6.62 -3.15 -19.38
N SER A 206 6.49 -3.28 -18.05
CA SER A 206 7.57 -2.96 -17.12
C SER A 206 8.78 -3.88 -17.29
N PHE A 207 8.56 -5.16 -17.56
CA PHE A 207 9.62 -6.13 -17.80
C PHE A 207 10.39 -5.81 -19.08
N PHE A 208 9.69 -5.75 -20.22
CA PHE A 208 10.32 -5.48 -21.51
C PHE A 208 10.93 -4.08 -21.56
N GLY A 209 10.27 -3.08 -20.96
CA GLY A 209 10.82 -1.73 -20.82
C GLY A 209 12.09 -1.69 -19.98
N GLY A 210 12.11 -2.39 -18.84
CA GLY A 210 13.29 -2.51 -17.98
C GLY A 210 14.45 -3.21 -18.67
N ILE A 211 14.20 -4.32 -19.37
CA ILE A 211 15.22 -5.04 -20.13
C ILE A 211 15.75 -4.19 -21.29
N ALA A 212 14.87 -3.55 -22.06
CA ALA A 212 15.29 -2.67 -23.16
C ALA A 212 16.16 -1.50 -22.65
N TYR A 213 15.79 -0.90 -21.51
CA TYR A 213 16.57 0.15 -20.86
C TYR A 213 17.96 -0.35 -20.44
N LEU A 214 18.01 -1.53 -19.81
CA LEU A 214 19.25 -2.16 -19.38
C LEU A 214 20.18 -2.50 -20.56
N VAL A 215 19.64 -3.05 -21.65
CA VAL A 215 20.38 -3.30 -22.88
C VAL A 215 20.92 -2.00 -23.47
N ALA A 216 20.10 -0.94 -23.52
CA ALA A 216 20.51 0.35 -24.05
C ALA A 216 21.69 0.98 -23.29
N ILE A 217 21.78 0.76 -21.97
CA ILE A 217 22.89 1.27 -21.14
C ILE A 217 24.12 0.38 -21.16
N MET A 218 23.94 -0.95 -21.11
CA MET A 218 25.05 -1.89 -21.14
C MET A 218 25.76 -1.93 -22.49
N GLY A 219 25.10 -1.48 -23.56
CA GLY A 219 25.65 -1.48 -24.90
C GLY A 219 25.62 -2.87 -25.53
N GLY A 220 26.75 -3.35 -26.04
CA GLY A 220 26.84 -4.65 -26.70
C GLY A 220 26.46 -5.82 -25.79
N LEU A 221 25.72 -6.78 -26.33
CA LEU A 221 25.28 -7.99 -25.62
C LEU A 221 26.41 -9.04 -25.63
N ASP A 222 27.45 -8.82 -24.83
CA ASP A 222 28.48 -9.82 -24.57
C ASP A 222 28.02 -10.83 -23.50
N TRP A 223 28.83 -11.86 -23.23
CA TRP A 223 28.45 -12.91 -22.29
C TRP A 223 28.25 -12.39 -20.85
N ARG A 224 28.99 -11.34 -20.45
CA ARG A 224 28.91 -10.75 -19.10
C ARG A 224 27.59 -9.99 -18.94
N ASN A 225 27.27 -9.15 -19.92
CA ASN A 225 26.02 -8.40 -19.97
C ASN A 225 24.82 -9.35 -20.11
N GLY A 226 24.97 -10.43 -20.87
CA GLY A 226 23.99 -11.50 -20.98
C GLY A 226 23.69 -12.18 -19.63
N LEU A 227 24.71 -12.47 -18.82
CA LEU A 227 24.52 -13.03 -17.48
C LEU A 227 23.85 -12.04 -16.51
N ILE A 228 24.20 -10.76 -16.58
CA ILE A 228 23.55 -9.73 -15.76
C ILE A 228 22.06 -9.64 -16.13
N LEU A 229 21.74 -9.57 -17.42
CA LEU A 229 20.35 -9.57 -17.91
C LEU A 229 19.60 -10.85 -17.52
N ALA A 230 20.25 -12.01 -17.59
CA ALA A 230 19.67 -13.27 -17.16
C ALA A 230 19.39 -13.27 -15.65
N GLY A 231 20.32 -12.78 -14.83
CA GLY A 231 20.16 -12.64 -13.39
C GLY A 231 19.04 -11.67 -13.00
N VAL A 232 18.98 -10.50 -13.62
CA VAL A 232 17.89 -9.53 -13.43
C VAL A 232 16.56 -10.11 -13.89
N SER A 233 16.53 -10.76 -15.05
CA SER A 233 15.32 -11.42 -15.56
C SER A 233 14.86 -12.54 -14.65
N ALA A 234 15.77 -13.36 -14.12
CA ALA A 234 15.47 -14.44 -13.20
C ALA A 234 15.00 -13.90 -11.84
N GLY A 235 15.60 -12.83 -11.32
CA GLY A 235 15.11 -12.16 -10.12
C GLY A 235 13.73 -11.56 -10.32
N TRP A 236 13.51 -10.91 -11.47
CA TRP A 236 12.23 -10.34 -11.84
C TRP A 236 11.14 -11.41 -12.01
N TRP A 237 11.36 -12.41 -12.86
CA TRP A 237 10.41 -13.50 -13.08
C TRP A 237 10.26 -14.41 -11.87
N GLY A 238 11.34 -14.70 -11.17
CA GLY A 238 11.35 -15.56 -10.00
C GLY A 238 10.53 -14.98 -8.86
N ILE A 239 10.83 -13.75 -8.44
CA ILE A 239 10.12 -13.12 -7.31
C ILE A 239 8.70 -12.73 -7.74
N TRP A 240 8.55 -12.02 -8.87
CA TRP A 240 7.26 -11.48 -9.26
C TRP A 240 6.34 -12.51 -9.90
N GLY A 241 6.89 -13.39 -10.75
CA GLY A 241 6.13 -14.50 -11.31
C GLY A 241 5.65 -15.46 -10.21
N PHE A 242 6.46 -15.71 -9.18
CA PHE A 242 6.04 -16.50 -8.02
C PHE A 242 4.96 -15.79 -7.19
N LEU A 243 5.07 -14.49 -6.93
CA LEU A 243 4.05 -13.74 -6.20
C LEU A 243 2.71 -13.73 -6.95
N VAL A 244 2.74 -13.43 -8.25
CA VAL A 244 1.54 -13.48 -9.10
C VAL A 244 0.98 -14.91 -9.15
N TRP A 245 1.84 -15.93 -9.22
CA TRP A 245 1.45 -17.34 -9.18
C TRP A 245 0.76 -17.72 -7.87
N MET A 246 1.34 -17.33 -6.73
CA MET A 246 0.79 -17.59 -5.40
C MET A 246 -0.57 -16.92 -5.21
N LEU A 247 -0.70 -15.67 -5.65
CA LEU A 247 -1.89 -14.85 -5.41
C LEU A 247 -3.03 -15.16 -6.38
N LEU A 248 -2.73 -15.52 -7.62
CA LEU A 248 -3.74 -15.84 -8.63
C LEU A 248 -4.05 -17.33 -8.73
N GLY A 249 -3.23 -18.20 -8.12
CA GLY A 249 -3.37 -19.65 -8.16
C GLY A 249 -3.30 -20.19 -9.58
N PHE A 250 -2.17 -20.74 -10.01
CA PHE A 250 -2.11 -21.29 -11.36
C PHE A 250 -2.92 -22.60 -11.47
N PRO A 251 -3.84 -22.76 -12.44
CA PRO A 251 -4.29 -21.78 -13.42
C PRO A 251 -5.77 -21.35 -13.21
N ALA A 252 -5.99 -20.23 -12.51
CA ALA A 252 -7.24 -19.47 -12.58
C ALA A 252 -7.51 -18.91 -14.00
N PHE A 253 -6.50 -18.90 -14.88
CA PHE A 253 -6.67 -18.62 -16.31
C PHE A 253 -7.46 -19.73 -17.05
N TRP A 254 -7.46 -20.97 -16.54
CA TRP A 254 -8.17 -22.11 -17.14
C TRP A 254 -9.52 -22.44 -16.51
N ARG A 255 -9.85 -21.87 -15.35
CA ARG A 255 -11.21 -22.01 -14.75
C ARG A 255 -12.24 -21.09 -15.40
N SER A 256 -12.15 -20.87 -16.70
CA SER A 256 -13.24 -20.27 -17.46
C SER A 256 -14.25 -21.39 -17.82
N ARG A 257 -15.47 -21.26 -17.29
CA ARG A 257 -16.71 -21.88 -17.81
C ARG A 257 -16.89 -23.40 -17.71
N ARG A 258 -16.92 -23.98 -16.50
CA ARG A 258 -17.60 -25.28 -16.28
C ARG A 258 -18.75 -25.26 -15.25
N ALA A 259 -19.25 -24.09 -14.88
CA ALA A 259 -20.38 -23.97 -13.93
C ALA A 259 -21.55 -23.16 -14.52
N ARG A 260 -21.90 -23.44 -15.78
CA ARG A 260 -23.23 -23.17 -16.32
C ARG A 260 -23.72 -24.46 -16.99
N LYS A 261 -24.22 -25.36 -16.15
CA LYS A 261 -25.31 -26.28 -16.48
C LYS A 261 -26.34 -26.12 -15.37
#